data_AF-A0AAF5D7T7-F1
#
_entry.id   AF-A0AAF5D7T7-F1
#
_cell.length_a   1.000
_cell.length_b   1.000
_cell.length_c   1.000
_cell.angle_alpha   90.00
_cell.angle_beta   90.00
_cell.angle_gamma   90.00
#
_symmetry.space_group_name_H-M   'P 1'
#
loop_
_entity.id
_entity.type
_entity.pdbx_description
1 polymer ?
#
loop_
_entity_poly.entity_id
_entity_poly.type
_entity_poly.pdbx_seq_one_letter_code
_entity_poly.pdbx_strand_id
1 'polypeptide(L)'
;MNVIISITPRNIFNFLYSTTIETSNMLYYMNRNLIGIFMFEKVIKKTLNLEKQLNVLMKEVELLDNCEVKTFLIRRFSNIKKIIQTILKDQDELESNSLLINSYFSIKNKLIKIIDSNEKDEKTFLECLNEQKVFEKDLFVMGRYVDVDIKESLQYLKGIIYLKWEKLQHFVSKKQQLLEKFELKVKEYFSKFPNNDRNNLFFLLEKLLKLKNDVEIEILIISNIVFFPEVEVIHKNFQQIFIKTDTLIKKVRKNIKNFTKNKMKINEYENLGTFEEQINNICTSSLENNYDFENKDSEMDNSQCFMEGAIFFYFWYV
;
A
#
# COMPACT_ATOMS: atom_id res chain seq x y z
N MET A 1 -7.91 -11.74 23.14
CA MET A 1 -7.21 -11.28 24.37
C MET A 1 -7.53 -9.81 24.56
N ASN A 2 -8.26 -9.47 25.63
CA ASN A 2 -8.47 -8.07 26.02
C ASN A 2 -7.17 -7.57 26.66
N VAL A 3 -6.54 -6.56 26.06
CA VAL A 3 -5.41 -5.89 26.70
C VAL A 3 -5.97 -5.14 27.91
N ILE A 4 -5.69 -5.62 29.12
CA ILE A 4 -5.97 -4.87 30.34
C ILE A 4 -4.91 -3.77 30.39
N ILE A 5 -5.25 -2.61 29.83
CA ILE A 5 -4.43 -1.41 29.97
C ILE A 5 -4.57 -1.00 31.43
N SER A 6 -3.49 -0.96 32.22
CA SER A 6 -3.60 -0.40 33.57
C SER A 6 -4.09 1.05 33.42
N ILE A 7 -5.25 1.35 34.03
CA ILE A 7 -6.03 2.57 33.82
C ILE A 7 -5.30 3.74 34.47
N THR A 8 -4.24 4.18 33.82
CA THR A 8 -3.55 5.43 34.12
C THR A 8 -3.76 6.36 32.93
N PRO A 9 -3.96 7.66 33.15
CA PRO A 9 -4.09 8.63 32.04
C PRO A 9 -2.95 8.52 31.02
N ARG A 10 -1.73 8.20 31.48
CA ARG A 10 -0.56 7.96 30.63
C ARG A 10 -0.74 6.78 29.67
N ASN A 11 -1.27 5.66 30.15
CA ASN A 11 -1.47 4.49 29.31
C ASN A 11 -2.61 4.67 28.31
N ILE A 12 -3.69 5.33 28.73
CA ILE A 12 -4.80 5.70 27.84
C ILE A 12 -4.27 6.64 26.75
N PHE A 13 -3.46 7.63 27.12
CA PHE A 13 -2.83 8.54 26.17
C PHE A 13 -1.95 7.80 25.15
N ASN A 14 -1.06 6.92 25.61
CA ASN A 14 -0.20 6.12 24.74
C ASN A 14 -1.01 5.23 23.78
N PHE A 15 -2.08 4.60 24.28
CA PHE A 15 -2.99 3.82 23.47
C PHE A 15 -3.66 4.68 22.39
N LEU A 16 -4.23 5.84 22.75
CA LEU A 16 -4.89 6.74 21.79
C LEU A 16 -3.91 7.29 20.75
N TYR A 17 -2.68 7.61 21.15
CA TYR A 17 -1.64 8.07 20.24
C TYR A 17 -1.28 6.98 19.22
N SER A 18 -0.98 5.75 19.68
CA SER A 18 -0.70 4.62 18.78
C SER A 18 -1.88 4.30 17.85
N THR A 19 -3.11 4.32 18.37
CA THR A 19 -4.34 4.10 17.60
C THR A 19 -4.55 5.20 16.55
N THR A 20 -4.17 6.45 16.85
CA THR A 20 -4.26 7.55 15.87
C THR A 20 -3.34 7.31 14.67
N ILE A 21 -2.08 6.92 14.92
CA ILE A 21 -1.12 6.58 13.86
C ILE A 21 -1.65 5.40 13.05
N GLU A 22 -2.11 4.36 13.73
CA GLU A 22 -2.60 3.14 13.10
C GLU A 22 -3.84 3.36 12.22
N THR A 23 -4.85 4.07 12.72
CA THR A 23 -6.06 4.39 11.97
C THR A 23 -5.77 5.33 10.79
N SER A 24 -4.80 6.25 10.93
CA SER A 24 -4.34 7.09 9.82
C SER A 24 -3.69 6.26 8.70
N ASN A 25 -2.87 5.27 9.07
CA ASN A 25 -2.28 4.34 8.11
C ASN A 25 -3.36 3.49 7.41
N MET A 26 -4.35 2.98 8.14
CA MET A 26 -5.48 2.25 7.56
C MET A 26 -6.28 3.09 6.58
N LEU A 27 -6.62 4.33 6.95
CA LEU A 27 -7.32 5.27 6.09
C LEU A 27 -6.52 5.55 4.81
N TYR A 28 -5.21 5.68 4.92
CA TYR A 28 -4.34 5.85 3.76
C TYR A 28 -4.39 4.65 2.79
N TYR A 29 -4.50 3.41 3.29
CA TYR A 29 -4.68 2.24 2.41
C TYR A 29 -6.05 2.22 1.73
N MET A 30 -7.11 2.58 2.46
CA MET A 30 -8.48 2.61 1.93
C MET A 30 -8.68 3.70 0.89
N ASN A 31 -8.00 4.84 1.04
CA ASN A 31 -8.08 5.97 0.09
C ASN A 31 -7.23 5.76 -1.18
N ARG A 32 -6.63 4.59 -1.39
CA ARG A 32 -5.93 4.28 -2.64
C ARG A 32 -6.94 4.00 -3.75
N ASN A 33 -6.56 4.29 -5.00
CA ASN A 33 -7.40 3.98 -6.17
C ASN A 33 -7.81 2.50 -6.25
N LEU A 34 -6.95 1.62 -5.74
CA LEU A 34 -7.18 0.18 -5.67
C LEU A 34 -6.61 -0.35 -4.35
N ILE A 35 -7.37 -1.20 -3.68
CA ILE A 35 -6.93 -1.97 -2.50
C ILE A 35 -6.94 -3.46 -2.83
N GLY A 36 -5.94 -4.17 -2.30
CA GLY A 36 -5.83 -5.61 -2.50
C GLY A 36 -6.87 -6.35 -1.65
N ILE A 37 -7.36 -7.49 -2.13
CA ILE A 37 -8.40 -8.26 -1.44
C ILE A 37 -7.98 -8.70 -0.02
N PHE A 38 -6.71 -9.05 0.18
CA PHE A 38 -6.21 -9.48 1.49
C PHE A 38 -6.00 -8.28 2.42
N MET A 39 -5.41 -7.20 1.91
CA MET A 39 -5.24 -5.97 2.68
C MET A 39 -6.58 -5.35 3.07
N PHE A 40 -7.57 -5.35 2.19
CA PHE A 40 -8.92 -4.88 2.49
C PHE A 40 -9.51 -5.65 3.67
N GLU A 41 -9.52 -6.99 3.58
CA GLU A 41 -10.05 -7.84 4.66
C GLU A 41 -9.31 -7.59 5.98
N LYS A 42 -7.98 -7.51 5.92
CA LYS A 42 -7.12 -7.25 7.08
C LYS A 42 -7.42 -5.89 7.72
N VAL A 43 -7.58 -4.83 6.91
CA VAL A 43 -7.88 -3.48 7.40
C VAL A 43 -9.24 -3.48 8.08
N ILE A 44 -10.31 -3.92 7.40
CA ILE A 44 -11.66 -3.91 7.96
C ILE A 44 -11.74 -4.73 9.27
N LYS A 45 -11.24 -5.97 9.29
CA LYS A 45 -11.24 -6.81 10.50
C LYS A 45 -10.48 -6.15 11.65
N LYS A 46 -9.35 -5.51 11.36
CA LYS A 46 -8.54 -4.83 12.38
C LYS A 46 -9.20 -3.55 12.88
N THR A 47 -9.83 -2.77 12.00
CA THR A 47 -10.61 -1.58 12.36
C THR A 47 -11.81 -1.94 13.24
N LEU A 48 -12.53 -3.02 12.95
CA LEU A 48 -13.61 -3.53 13.81
C LEU A 48 -13.11 -3.92 15.21
N ASN A 49 -11.92 -4.53 15.29
CA ASN A 49 -11.32 -4.86 16.58
C ASN A 49 -10.90 -3.60 17.37
N LEU A 50 -10.30 -2.60 16.70
CA LEU A 50 -9.95 -1.32 17.32
C LEU A 50 -11.19 -0.57 17.79
N GLU A 51 -12.29 -0.58 17.02
CA GLU A 51 -13.56 0.02 17.43
C GLU A 51 -14.08 -0.59 18.72
N LYS A 52 -14.05 -1.93 18.83
CA LYS A 52 -14.45 -2.64 20.07
C LYS A 52 -13.57 -2.23 21.25
N GLN A 53 -12.26 -2.17 21.08
CA GLN A 53 -11.32 -1.76 22.12
C GLN A 53 -11.55 -0.30 22.56
N LEU A 54 -11.75 0.62 21.60
CA LEU A 54 -12.05 2.02 21.89
C LEU A 54 -13.37 2.18 22.63
N ASN A 55 -14.41 1.42 22.28
CA ASN A 55 -15.70 1.47 22.98
C ASN A 55 -15.59 0.98 24.44
N VAL A 56 -14.72 0.00 24.72
CA VAL A 56 -14.45 -0.43 26.10
C VAL A 56 -13.69 0.66 26.85
N LEU A 57 -12.60 1.19 26.27
CA LEU A 57 -11.77 2.20 26.91
C LEU A 57 -12.52 3.52 27.13
N MET A 58 -13.45 3.88 26.25
CA MET A 58 -14.31 5.06 26.41
C MET A 58 -15.15 4.98 27.69
N LYS A 59 -15.71 3.81 28.00
CA LYS A 59 -16.48 3.60 29.24
C LYS A 59 -15.60 3.77 30.48
N GLU A 60 -14.35 3.33 30.42
CA GLU A 60 -13.39 3.52 31.53
C GLU A 60 -13.00 4.99 31.69
N VAL A 61 -12.80 5.71 30.59
CA VAL A 61 -12.49 7.16 30.58
C VAL A 61 -13.66 7.99 31.10
N GLU A 62 -14.90 7.55 30.87
CA GLU A 62 -16.09 8.18 31.43
C GLU A 62 -16.14 8.13 32.97
N LEU A 63 -15.45 7.17 33.58
CA LEU A 63 -15.35 7.01 35.04
C LEU A 63 -14.22 7.83 35.67
N LEU A 64 -13.42 8.56 34.89
CA LEU A 64 -12.37 9.42 35.43
C LEU A 64 -12.96 10.67 36.12
N ASP A 65 -12.50 10.94 37.34
CA ASP A 65 -12.94 12.10 38.13
C ASP A 65 -12.41 13.43 37.59
N ASN A 66 -11.20 13.43 36.99
CA ASN A 66 -10.58 14.65 36.48
C ASN A 66 -11.26 15.10 35.18
N CYS A 67 -12.07 16.16 35.28
CA CYS A 67 -12.86 16.70 34.17
C CYS A 67 -12.03 17.18 32.98
N GLU A 68 -10.86 17.80 33.21
CA GLU A 68 -9.99 18.31 32.15
C GLU A 68 -9.36 17.16 31.34
N VAL A 69 -8.78 16.18 32.04
CA VAL A 69 -8.20 14.98 31.43
C VAL A 69 -9.27 14.20 30.67
N LYS A 70 -10.44 14.00 31.28
CA LYS A 70 -11.59 13.33 30.65
C LYS A 70 -12.01 14.03 29.36
N THR A 71 -12.18 15.36 29.38
CA THR A 71 -12.57 16.16 28.21
C THR A 71 -11.54 16.05 27.07
N PHE A 72 -10.25 16.15 27.40
CA PHE A 72 -9.16 15.99 26.43
C PHE A 72 -9.18 14.60 25.77
N LEU A 73 -9.29 13.54 26.58
CA LEU A 73 -9.35 12.17 26.08
C LEU A 73 -10.57 11.95 25.20
N ILE A 74 -11.76 12.38 25.63
CA ILE A 74 -13.02 12.28 24.87
C ILE A 74 -12.89 12.95 23.48
N ARG A 75 -12.26 14.12 23.40
CA ARG A 75 -12.01 14.79 22.11
C ARG A 75 -11.15 13.93 21.18
N ARG A 76 -10.11 13.27 21.71
CA ARG A 76 -9.25 12.35 20.94
C ARG A 76 -10.01 11.11 20.50
N PHE A 77 -10.83 10.49 21.36
CA PHE A 77 -11.72 9.39 20.98
C PHE A 77 -12.63 9.77 19.82
N SER A 78 -13.27 10.96 19.88
CA SER A 78 -14.17 11.43 18.83
C SER A 78 -13.46 11.53 17.47
N ASN A 79 -12.23 12.05 17.44
CA ASN A 79 -11.45 12.14 16.21
C ASN A 79 -11.11 10.76 15.63
N ILE A 80 -10.63 9.83 16.48
CA ILE A 80 -10.33 8.46 16.05
C ILE A 80 -11.60 7.75 15.56
N LYS A 81 -12.73 7.93 16.26
CA LYS A 81 -14.01 7.33 15.90
C LYS A 81 -14.49 7.80 14.52
N LYS A 82 -14.32 9.07 14.16
CA LYS A 82 -14.64 9.58 12.81
C LYS A 82 -13.80 8.90 11.72
N ILE A 83 -12.51 8.66 11.99
CA ILE A 83 -11.64 7.96 11.05
C ILE A 83 -12.08 6.50 10.91
N ILE A 84 -12.35 5.81 12.01
CA ILE A 84 -12.87 4.44 12.04
C ILE A 84 -14.17 4.33 11.25
N GLN A 85 -15.13 5.24 11.50
CA GLN A 85 -16.39 5.28 10.76
C GLN A 85 -16.19 5.50 9.26
N THR A 86 -15.18 6.26 8.86
CA THR A 86 -14.84 6.47 7.45
C THR A 86 -14.29 5.18 6.82
N ILE A 87 -13.42 4.45 7.54
CA ILE A 87 -12.87 3.17 7.07
C ILE A 87 -13.97 2.10 6.97
N LEU A 88 -14.89 2.04 7.94
CA LEU A 88 -15.96 1.05 8.00
C LEU A 88 -17.15 1.37 7.08
N LYS A 89 -17.10 2.43 6.27
CA LYS A 89 -18.17 2.73 5.29
C LYS A 89 -18.41 1.59 4.32
N ASP A 90 -17.34 0.90 3.91
CA ASP A 90 -17.38 -0.18 2.92
C ASP A 90 -17.35 -1.57 3.60
N GLN A 91 -17.72 -1.65 4.89
CA GLN A 91 -17.73 -2.91 5.65
C GLN A 91 -18.62 -3.99 5.01
N ASP A 92 -19.73 -3.58 4.38
CA ASP A 92 -20.68 -4.44 3.69
C ASP A 92 -20.06 -5.19 2.51
N GLU A 93 -18.99 -4.66 1.91
CA GLU A 93 -18.24 -5.35 0.86
C GLU A 93 -17.39 -6.52 1.37
N LEU A 94 -17.28 -6.72 2.70
CA LEU A 94 -16.45 -7.76 3.29
C LEU A 94 -16.87 -9.16 2.83
N GLU A 95 -18.17 -9.43 2.70
CA GLU A 95 -18.68 -10.73 2.26
C GLU A 95 -18.26 -11.02 0.81
N SER A 96 -18.50 -10.07 -0.09
CA SER A 96 -18.08 -10.14 -1.50
C SER A 96 -16.56 -10.28 -1.63
N ASN A 97 -15.79 -9.56 -0.80
CA ASN A 97 -14.34 -9.68 -0.78
C ASN A 97 -13.87 -11.07 -0.27
N SER A 98 -14.53 -11.65 0.73
CA SER A 98 -14.24 -13.01 1.18
C SER A 98 -14.55 -14.05 0.08
N LEU A 99 -15.57 -13.85 -0.76
CA LEU A 99 -15.82 -14.69 -1.95
C LEU A 99 -14.68 -14.61 -2.98
N LEU A 100 -14.11 -13.41 -3.19
CA LEU A 100 -12.93 -13.23 -4.04
C LEU A 100 -11.70 -13.98 -3.48
N ILE A 101 -11.45 -13.87 -2.17
CA ILE A 101 -10.35 -14.59 -1.50
C ILE A 101 -10.53 -16.11 -1.67
N ASN A 102 -11.73 -16.63 -1.44
CA ASN A 102 -12.03 -18.05 -1.61
C ASN A 102 -11.84 -18.51 -3.07
N SER A 103 -12.26 -17.69 -4.03
CA SER A 103 -12.07 -17.95 -5.47
C SER A 103 -10.59 -18.00 -5.85
N TYR A 104 -9.80 -17.05 -5.34
CA TYR A 104 -8.34 -17.06 -5.51
C TYR A 104 -7.72 -18.35 -4.97
N PHE A 105 -8.04 -18.74 -3.73
CA PHE A 105 -7.49 -19.97 -3.15
C PHE A 105 -7.95 -21.23 -3.88
N SER A 106 -9.21 -21.27 -4.36
CA SER A 106 -9.71 -22.38 -5.18
C SER A 106 -8.86 -22.58 -6.44
N ILE A 107 -8.63 -21.50 -7.20
CA ILE A 107 -7.82 -21.55 -8.43
C ILE A 107 -6.36 -21.86 -8.09
N LYS A 108 -5.77 -21.18 -7.09
CA LYS A 108 -4.39 -21.42 -6.63
C LYS A 108 -4.16 -22.89 -6.30
N ASN A 109 -5.05 -23.48 -5.51
CA ASN A 109 -4.92 -24.88 -5.07
C ASN A 109 -5.06 -25.87 -6.24
N LYS A 110 -5.94 -25.60 -7.22
CA LYS A 110 -6.02 -26.42 -8.44
C LYS A 110 -4.74 -26.33 -9.26
N LEU A 111 -4.19 -25.12 -9.45
CA LEU A 111 -2.92 -24.94 -10.17
C LEU A 111 -1.76 -25.65 -9.47
N ILE A 112 -1.65 -25.54 -8.15
CA ILE A 112 -0.61 -26.25 -7.37
C ILE A 112 -0.73 -27.77 -7.56
N LYS A 113 -1.95 -28.33 -7.47
CA LYS A 113 -2.17 -29.76 -7.73
C LYS A 113 -1.70 -30.20 -9.13
N ILE A 114 -1.92 -29.36 -10.15
CA ILE A 114 -1.43 -29.64 -11.51
C ILE A 114 0.10 -29.59 -11.58
N ILE A 115 0.72 -28.62 -10.90
CA ILE A 115 2.19 -28.49 -10.83
C ILE A 115 2.80 -29.72 -10.16
N ASP A 116 2.19 -30.21 -9.09
CA ASP A 116 2.68 -31.35 -8.30
C ASP A 116 2.38 -32.71 -8.96
N SER A 117 1.39 -32.76 -9.87
CA SER A 117 1.04 -33.99 -10.60
C SER A 117 2.10 -34.39 -11.62
N ASN A 118 2.46 -35.68 -11.71
CA ASN A 118 3.35 -36.18 -12.76
C ASN A 118 2.69 -36.21 -14.15
N GLU A 119 1.36 -36.26 -14.19
CA GLU A 119 0.60 -36.34 -15.44
C GLU A 119 0.12 -34.97 -15.92
N LYS A 120 0.08 -34.79 -17.25
CA LYS A 120 -0.45 -33.60 -17.88
C LYS A 120 -1.98 -33.60 -17.82
N ASP A 121 -2.55 -32.88 -16.85
CA ASP A 121 -4.00 -32.67 -16.74
C ASP A 121 -4.46 -31.39 -17.46
N GLU A 122 -4.55 -31.48 -18.79
CA GLU A 122 -4.95 -30.35 -19.63
C GLU A 122 -6.40 -29.91 -19.39
N LYS A 123 -7.29 -30.83 -19.03
CA LYS A 123 -8.70 -30.53 -18.78
C LYS A 123 -8.85 -29.63 -17.57
N THR A 124 -8.31 -30.03 -16.42
CA THR A 124 -8.39 -29.24 -15.18
C THR A 124 -7.67 -27.90 -15.36
N PHE A 125 -6.57 -27.86 -16.12
CA PHE A 125 -5.89 -26.60 -16.41
C PHE A 125 -6.77 -25.63 -17.21
N LEU A 126 -7.45 -26.09 -18.26
CA LEU A 126 -8.36 -25.27 -19.04
C LEU A 126 -9.56 -24.78 -18.20
N GLU A 127 -10.08 -25.61 -17.29
CA GLU A 127 -11.09 -25.21 -16.31
C GLU A 127 -10.57 -24.09 -15.40
N CYS A 128 -9.35 -24.21 -14.87
CA CYS A 128 -8.71 -23.16 -14.06
C CYS A 128 -8.56 -21.84 -14.83
N LEU A 129 -8.21 -21.90 -16.12
CA LEU A 129 -8.10 -20.68 -16.95
C LEU A 129 -9.45 -19.99 -17.14
N ASN A 130 -10.54 -20.75 -17.23
CA ASN A 130 -11.88 -20.19 -17.34
C ASN A 130 -12.35 -19.60 -16.02
N GLU A 131 -12.12 -20.29 -14.89
CA GLU A 131 -12.41 -19.76 -13.56
C GLU A 131 -11.62 -18.47 -13.28
N GLN A 132 -10.34 -18.43 -13.67
CA GLN A 132 -9.52 -17.23 -13.53
C GLN A 132 -10.10 -16.04 -14.30
N LYS A 133 -10.61 -16.24 -15.52
CA LYS A 133 -11.20 -15.13 -16.30
C LYS A 133 -12.42 -14.53 -15.61
N VAL A 134 -13.25 -15.38 -14.99
CA VAL A 134 -14.42 -14.93 -14.22
C VAL A 134 -13.95 -14.16 -12.99
N PHE A 135 -13.02 -14.74 -12.23
CA PHE A 135 -12.42 -14.11 -11.06
C PHE A 135 -11.77 -12.74 -11.36
N GLU A 136 -11.02 -12.62 -12.45
CA GLU A 136 -10.39 -11.36 -12.86
C GLU A 136 -11.42 -10.30 -13.26
N LYS A 137 -12.55 -10.71 -13.85
CA LYS A 137 -13.67 -9.81 -14.13
C LYS A 137 -14.32 -9.32 -12.84
N ASP A 138 -14.53 -10.20 -11.88
CA ASP A 138 -15.15 -9.84 -10.59
C ASP A 138 -14.25 -8.90 -9.78
N LEU A 139 -12.93 -9.15 -9.77
CA LEU A 139 -11.94 -8.21 -9.21
C LEU A 139 -12.03 -6.83 -9.84
N PHE A 140 -12.12 -6.76 -11.17
CA PHE A 140 -12.23 -5.50 -11.88
C PHE A 140 -13.51 -4.74 -11.54
N VAL A 141 -14.65 -5.43 -11.49
CA VAL A 141 -15.95 -4.83 -11.12
C VAL A 141 -15.93 -4.26 -9.71
N MET A 142 -15.29 -4.93 -8.76
CA MET A 142 -15.16 -4.45 -7.37
C MET A 142 -14.02 -3.44 -7.17
N GLY A 143 -13.24 -3.10 -8.21
CA GLY A 143 -12.07 -2.24 -8.05
C GLY A 143 -11.04 -2.82 -7.07
N ARG A 144 -10.79 -4.12 -7.16
CA ARG A 144 -9.85 -4.87 -6.31
C ARG A 144 -8.75 -5.52 -7.15
N TYR A 145 -7.67 -5.95 -6.48
CA TYR A 145 -6.62 -6.77 -7.06
C TYR A 145 -6.12 -7.81 -6.05
N VAL A 146 -5.30 -8.76 -6.51
CA VAL A 146 -4.68 -9.77 -5.63
C VAL A 146 -3.33 -9.27 -5.14
N ASP A 147 -3.22 -9.02 -3.84
CA ASP A 147 -2.02 -8.55 -3.14
C ASP A 147 -1.30 -9.71 -2.44
N VAL A 148 -0.71 -10.59 -3.24
CA VAL A 148 0.10 -11.74 -2.81
C VAL A 148 1.50 -11.66 -3.39
N ASP A 149 2.43 -12.43 -2.82
CA ASP A 149 3.76 -12.56 -3.37
C ASP A 149 3.74 -13.07 -4.81
N ILE A 150 4.74 -12.67 -5.59
CA ILE A 150 4.81 -13.01 -7.02
C ILE A 150 4.79 -14.52 -7.23
N LYS A 151 5.48 -15.29 -6.36
CA LYS A 151 5.51 -16.75 -6.42
C LYS A 151 4.17 -17.42 -6.07
N GLU A 152 3.27 -16.69 -5.42
CA GLU A 152 1.91 -17.13 -5.14
C GLU A 152 0.89 -16.64 -6.18
N SER A 153 1.29 -15.76 -7.10
CA SER A 153 0.40 -15.24 -8.12
C SER A 153 -0.05 -16.33 -9.10
N LEU A 154 -1.32 -16.27 -9.53
CA LEU A 154 -1.86 -17.23 -10.50
C LEU A 154 -1.09 -17.21 -11.83
N GLN A 155 -0.56 -16.04 -12.21
CA GLN A 155 0.23 -15.89 -13.43
C GLN A 155 1.58 -16.61 -13.34
N TYR A 156 2.27 -16.51 -12.20
CA TYR A 156 3.50 -17.27 -11.96
C TYR A 156 3.23 -18.78 -12.01
N LEU A 157 2.21 -19.26 -11.27
CA LEU A 157 1.85 -20.68 -11.25
C LEU A 157 1.52 -21.22 -12.65
N LYS A 158 0.76 -20.46 -13.45
CA LYS A 158 0.52 -20.79 -14.87
C LYS A 158 1.80 -20.87 -15.68
N GLY A 159 2.71 -19.93 -15.46
CA GLY A 159 4.02 -19.93 -16.09
C GLY A 159 4.81 -21.20 -15.80
N ILE A 160 4.77 -21.69 -14.56
CA ILE A 160 5.40 -22.95 -14.15
C ILE A 160 4.76 -24.16 -14.84
N ILE A 161 3.43 -24.18 -14.99
CA ILE A 161 2.73 -25.25 -15.73
C ILE A 161 3.14 -25.24 -17.21
N TYR A 162 3.13 -24.07 -17.86
CA TYR A 162 3.59 -23.96 -19.25
C TYR A 162 5.03 -24.41 -19.40
N LEU A 163 5.90 -24.01 -18.48
CA LEU A 163 7.30 -24.45 -18.47
C LEU A 163 7.43 -25.98 -18.39
N LYS A 164 6.61 -26.63 -17.57
CA LYS A 164 6.60 -28.09 -17.40
C LYS A 164 6.10 -28.82 -18.66
N TRP A 165 5.14 -28.25 -19.38
CA TRP A 165 4.45 -28.93 -20.48
C TRP A 165 4.92 -28.55 -21.88
N GLU A 166 5.47 -27.36 -22.07
CA GLU A 166 5.90 -26.88 -23.37
C GLU A 166 7.27 -27.45 -23.76
N LYS A 167 7.43 -27.77 -25.04
CA LYS A 167 8.75 -28.08 -25.60
C LYS A 167 9.64 -26.84 -25.52
N LEU A 168 10.93 -27.04 -25.20
CA LEU A 168 11.90 -25.96 -25.03
C LEU A 168 11.92 -24.97 -26.20
N GLN A 169 11.96 -25.44 -27.44
CA GLN A 169 11.97 -24.57 -28.63
C GLN A 169 10.73 -23.65 -28.71
N HIS A 170 9.56 -24.18 -28.33
CA HIS A 170 8.32 -23.40 -28.31
C HIS A 170 8.30 -22.38 -27.18
N PHE A 171 8.79 -22.78 -26.00
CA PHE A 171 8.98 -21.88 -24.87
C PHE A 171 9.90 -20.71 -25.24
N VAL A 172 11.08 -21.01 -25.80
CA VAL A 172 12.08 -20.01 -26.25
C VAL A 172 11.45 -19.02 -27.24
N SER A 173 10.79 -19.53 -28.29
CA SER A 173 10.12 -18.70 -29.30
C SER A 173 9.07 -17.76 -28.68
N LYS A 174 8.22 -18.28 -27.78
CA LYS A 174 7.21 -17.48 -27.08
C LYS A 174 7.82 -16.41 -26.19
N LYS A 175 8.88 -16.73 -25.44
CA LYS A 175 9.55 -15.75 -24.56
C LYS A 175 10.26 -14.67 -25.37
N GLN A 176 10.79 -15.00 -26.54
CA GLN A 176 11.40 -14.02 -27.44
C GLN A 176 10.36 -13.04 -28.00
N GLN A 177 9.20 -13.52 -28.44
CA GLN A 177 8.08 -12.65 -28.83
C GLN A 177 7.58 -11.76 -27.67
N LEU A 178 7.57 -12.29 -26.46
CA LEU A 178 7.15 -11.56 -25.26
C LEU A 178 8.18 -10.47 -24.89
N LEU A 179 9.47 -10.79 -25.00
CA LEU A 179 10.58 -9.86 -24.81
C LEU A 179 10.43 -8.65 -25.73
N GLU A 180 10.23 -8.87 -27.04
CA GLU A 180 10.02 -7.80 -28.03
C GLU A 180 8.84 -6.90 -27.68
N LYS A 181 7.71 -7.48 -27.26
CA LYS A 181 6.53 -6.72 -26.80
C LYS A 181 6.84 -5.85 -25.60
N PHE A 182 7.61 -6.34 -24.63
CA PHE A 182 7.99 -5.55 -23.46
C PHE A 182 8.96 -4.43 -23.83
N GLU A 183 9.93 -4.69 -24.71
CA GLU A 183 10.83 -3.63 -25.20
C GLU A 183 10.08 -2.51 -25.90
N LEU A 184 9.10 -2.84 -26.73
CA LEU A 184 8.23 -1.86 -27.40
C LEU A 184 7.44 -1.02 -26.38
N LYS A 185 6.85 -1.65 -25.35
CA LYS A 185 6.15 -0.93 -24.27
C LYS A 185 7.08 0.01 -23.51
N VAL A 186 8.29 -0.44 -23.17
CA VAL A 186 9.28 0.40 -22.47
C VAL A 186 9.62 1.62 -23.34
N LYS A 187 9.89 1.43 -24.64
CA LYS A 187 10.16 2.53 -25.58
C LYS A 187 8.98 3.50 -25.68
N GLU A 188 7.76 3.00 -25.76
CA GLU A 188 6.52 3.81 -25.77
C GLU A 188 6.37 4.63 -24.48
N TYR A 189 6.68 4.06 -23.33
CA TYR A 189 6.62 4.78 -22.06
C TYR A 189 7.73 5.82 -21.90
N PHE A 190 8.92 5.57 -22.45
CA PHE A 190 9.98 6.58 -22.53
C PHE A 190 9.57 7.76 -23.42
N SER A 191 8.88 7.54 -24.54
CA SER A 191 8.45 8.62 -25.44
C SER A 191 7.30 9.45 -24.87
N LYS A 192 6.44 8.86 -24.02
CA LYS A 192 5.35 9.56 -23.32
C LYS A 192 5.82 10.35 -22.08
N PHE A 193 6.97 10.00 -21.52
CA PHE A 193 7.52 10.60 -20.30
C PHE A 193 7.75 12.14 -20.34
N PRO A 194 8.12 12.79 -21.46
CA PRO A 194 8.29 14.25 -21.52
C PRO A 194 6.99 15.03 -21.26
N ASN A 195 5.84 14.35 -21.22
CA ASN A 195 4.56 14.98 -20.94
C ASN A 195 4.41 15.24 -19.42
N ASN A 196 4.48 16.51 -19.03
CA ASN A 196 4.58 16.95 -17.63
C ASN A 196 3.23 17.06 -16.90
N ASP A 197 2.13 16.56 -17.44
CA ASP A 197 0.87 16.53 -16.69
C ASP A 197 0.95 15.51 -15.54
N ARG A 198 0.68 15.97 -14.31
CA ARG A 198 0.70 15.16 -13.08
C ARG A 198 -0.23 13.94 -13.19
N ASN A 199 -1.41 14.10 -13.77
CA ASN A 199 -2.36 12.98 -13.93
C ASN A 199 -1.81 11.93 -14.91
N ASN A 200 -1.20 12.39 -16.01
CA ASN A 200 -0.51 11.52 -16.96
C ASN A 200 0.68 10.79 -16.31
N LEU A 201 1.42 11.45 -15.42
CA LEU A 201 2.52 10.81 -14.69
C LEU A 201 2.05 9.74 -13.71
N PHE A 202 0.94 9.95 -12.98
CA PHE A 202 0.37 8.91 -12.12
C PHE A 202 -0.11 7.70 -12.93
N PHE A 203 -0.82 7.96 -14.02
CA PHE A 203 -1.27 6.90 -14.93
C PHE A 203 -0.09 6.14 -15.57
N LEU A 204 0.96 6.86 -15.97
CA LEU A 204 2.19 6.25 -16.48
C LEU A 204 2.89 5.42 -15.40
N LEU A 205 2.96 5.91 -14.16
CA LEU A 205 3.54 5.18 -13.04
C LEU A 205 2.81 3.86 -12.79
N GLU A 206 1.48 3.87 -12.79
CA GLU A 206 0.66 2.67 -12.62
C GLU A 206 0.95 1.63 -13.71
N LYS A 207 0.98 2.06 -14.98
CA LYS A 207 1.34 1.19 -16.11
C LYS A 207 2.75 0.62 -16.01
N LEU A 208 3.71 1.43 -15.56
CA LEU A 208 5.09 0.98 -15.39
C LEU A 208 5.23 0.00 -14.23
N LEU A 209 4.51 0.19 -13.13
CA LEU A 209 4.49 -0.76 -12.02
C LEU A 209 3.90 -2.10 -12.46
N LYS A 210 2.79 -2.09 -13.22
CA LYS A 210 2.24 -3.30 -13.83
C LYS A 210 3.25 -3.99 -14.74
N LEU A 211 3.88 -3.23 -15.65
CA LEU A 211 4.91 -3.76 -16.54
C LEU A 211 6.10 -4.37 -15.78
N LYS A 212 6.55 -3.71 -14.70
CA LYS A 212 7.64 -4.21 -13.85
C LYS A 212 7.26 -5.58 -13.26
N ASN A 213 6.05 -5.71 -12.73
CA ASN A 213 5.56 -6.97 -12.16
C ASN A 213 5.45 -8.07 -13.23
N ASP A 214 4.89 -7.75 -14.40
CA ASP A 214 4.79 -8.68 -15.52
C ASP A 214 6.18 -9.21 -15.92
N VAL A 215 7.18 -8.34 -16.01
CA VAL A 215 8.57 -8.70 -16.34
C VAL A 215 9.21 -9.53 -15.22
N GLU A 216 8.97 -9.19 -13.95
CA GLU A 216 9.50 -9.92 -12.80
C GLU A 216 8.97 -11.34 -12.72
N ILE A 217 7.68 -11.54 -13.00
CA ILE A 217 7.06 -12.87 -13.13
C ILE A 217 7.80 -13.69 -14.19
N GLU A 218 8.05 -13.11 -15.36
CA GLU A 218 8.76 -13.82 -16.45
C GLU A 218 10.19 -14.17 -16.06
N ILE A 219 10.94 -13.25 -15.43
CA ILE A 219 12.29 -13.53 -14.91
C ILE A 219 12.25 -14.73 -13.95
N LEU A 220 11.30 -14.75 -13.02
CA LEU A 220 11.17 -15.82 -12.03
C LEU A 220 10.73 -17.16 -12.63
N ILE A 221 9.97 -17.16 -13.73
CA ILE A 221 9.63 -18.40 -14.44
C ILE A 221 10.87 -18.92 -15.18
N ILE A 222 11.52 -18.04 -15.96
CA ILE A 222 12.67 -18.39 -16.81
C ILE A 222 13.87 -18.87 -15.98
N SER A 223 14.07 -18.30 -14.79
CA SER A 223 15.18 -18.70 -13.90
C SER A 223 15.17 -20.19 -13.53
N ASN A 224 14.01 -20.86 -13.56
CA ASN A 224 13.90 -22.31 -13.30
C ASN A 224 14.55 -23.18 -14.38
N ILE A 225 14.82 -22.63 -15.58
CA ILE A 225 15.43 -23.36 -16.70
C ILE A 225 16.58 -22.61 -17.39
N VAL A 226 17.23 -21.73 -16.65
CA VAL A 226 18.33 -20.89 -17.17
C VAL A 226 19.58 -21.70 -17.59
N PHE A 227 19.63 -22.99 -17.27
CA PHE A 227 20.74 -23.88 -17.62
C PHE A 227 20.83 -24.20 -19.13
N PHE A 228 19.82 -23.84 -19.93
CA PHE A 228 19.92 -23.87 -21.39
C PHE A 228 20.50 -22.54 -21.91
N PRO A 229 21.57 -22.55 -22.75
CA PRO A 229 22.23 -21.31 -23.20
C PRO A 229 21.29 -20.30 -23.88
N GLU A 230 20.36 -20.77 -24.73
CA GLU A 230 19.37 -19.92 -25.40
C GLU A 230 18.44 -19.22 -24.39
N VAL A 231 18.11 -19.91 -23.30
CA VAL A 231 17.26 -19.39 -22.22
C VAL A 231 18.04 -18.41 -21.34
N GLU A 232 19.33 -18.64 -21.12
CA GLU A 232 20.20 -17.71 -20.39
C GLU A 232 20.25 -16.33 -21.06
N VAL A 233 20.36 -16.30 -22.39
CA VAL A 233 20.35 -15.04 -23.17
C VAL A 233 19.01 -14.32 -23.00
N ILE A 234 17.90 -15.05 -23.14
CA ILE A 234 16.55 -14.50 -22.92
C ILE A 234 16.42 -13.94 -21.50
N HIS A 235 16.85 -14.69 -20.49
CA HIS A 235 16.82 -14.27 -19.08
C HIS A 235 17.58 -12.95 -18.86
N LYS A 236 18.81 -12.84 -19.38
CA LYS A 236 19.60 -11.59 -19.31
C LYS A 236 18.89 -10.41 -19.97
N ASN A 237 18.22 -10.62 -21.10
CA ASN A 237 17.47 -9.56 -21.78
C ASN A 237 16.25 -9.11 -20.96
N PHE A 238 15.51 -10.04 -20.35
CA PHE A 238 14.42 -9.69 -19.41
C PHE A 238 14.93 -8.88 -18.21
N GLN A 239 16.08 -9.25 -17.63
CA GLN A 239 16.72 -8.48 -16.55
C GLN A 239 17.06 -7.05 -16.99
N GLN A 240 17.54 -6.86 -18.22
CA GLN A 240 17.80 -5.52 -18.75
C GLN A 240 16.51 -4.69 -18.90
N ILE A 241 15.41 -5.31 -19.36
CA ILE A 241 14.10 -4.65 -19.44
C ILE A 241 13.63 -4.24 -18.05
N PHE A 242 13.78 -5.12 -17.05
CA PHE A 242 13.43 -4.82 -15.66
C PHE A 242 14.18 -3.60 -15.14
N ILE A 243 15.50 -3.54 -15.35
CA ILE A 243 16.35 -2.41 -14.94
C ILE A 243 15.92 -1.10 -15.65
N LYS A 244 15.66 -1.16 -16.95
CA LYS A 244 15.18 0.00 -17.73
C LYS A 244 13.84 0.50 -17.18
N THR A 245 12.92 -0.41 -16.87
CA THR A 245 11.60 -0.10 -16.31
C THR A 245 11.72 0.52 -14.92
N ASP A 246 12.53 -0.06 -14.03
CA ASP A 246 12.76 0.47 -12.68
C ASP A 246 13.40 1.88 -12.70
N THR A 247 14.33 2.11 -13.63
CA THR A 247 14.93 3.42 -13.86
C THR A 247 13.88 4.45 -14.28
N LEU A 248 12.96 4.07 -15.17
CA LEU A 248 11.89 4.95 -15.62
C LEU A 248 10.89 5.23 -14.48
N ILE A 249 10.53 4.21 -13.68
CA ILE A 249 9.69 4.39 -12.47
C ILE A 249 10.32 5.40 -11.51
N LYS A 250 11.63 5.29 -11.24
CA LYS A 250 12.36 6.25 -10.38
C LYS A 250 12.29 7.67 -10.94
N LYS A 251 12.45 7.86 -12.25
CA LYS A 251 12.31 9.16 -12.92
C LYS A 251 10.89 9.74 -12.80
N VAL A 252 9.87 8.94 -13.06
CA VAL A 252 8.45 9.33 -12.90
C VAL A 252 8.14 9.73 -11.47
N ARG A 253 8.56 8.92 -10.48
CA ARG A 253 8.39 9.24 -9.06
C ARG A 253 9.08 10.55 -8.68
N LYS A 254 10.29 10.81 -9.19
CA LYS A 254 11.00 12.08 -8.94
C LYS A 254 10.21 13.28 -9.49
N ASN A 255 9.66 13.17 -10.70
CA ASN A 255 8.85 14.23 -11.29
C ASN A 255 7.55 14.46 -10.51
N ILE A 256 6.83 13.40 -10.13
CA ILE A 256 5.64 13.50 -9.27
C ILE A 256 5.99 14.19 -7.94
N LYS A 257 7.12 13.83 -7.31
CA LYS A 257 7.58 14.47 -6.08
C LYS A 257 7.85 15.97 -6.25
N ASN A 258 8.42 16.37 -7.39
CA ASN A 258 8.66 17.78 -7.70
C ASN A 258 7.35 18.57 -7.84
N PHE A 259 6.29 17.98 -8.40
CA PHE A 259 4.95 18.58 -8.39
C PHE A 259 4.42 18.80 -6.98
N THR A 260 4.56 17.79 -6.10
CA THR A 260 4.11 17.92 -4.71
C THR A 260 4.96 18.90 -3.90
N LYS A 261 6.29 18.96 -4.10
CA LYS A 261 7.16 19.94 -3.42
C LYS A 261 6.84 21.37 -3.84
N ASN A 262 6.61 21.61 -5.14
CA ASN A 262 6.21 22.95 -5.60
C ASN A 262 4.85 23.34 -5.02
N LYS A 263 3.92 22.40 -4.87
CA LYS A 263 2.62 22.66 -4.23
C LYS A 263 2.71 22.84 -2.71
N MET A 264 3.57 22.06 -2.03
CA MET A 264 3.83 22.23 -0.60
C MET A 264 4.53 23.56 -0.32
N LYS A 265 5.47 24.00 -1.14
CA LYS A 265 6.03 25.35 -1.00
C LYS A 265 4.95 26.42 -1.13
N ILE A 266 4.03 26.30 -2.09
CA ILE A 266 2.91 27.24 -2.24
C ILE A 266 2.01 27.23 -0.98
N ASN A 267 1.68 26.05 -0.46
CA ASN A 267 0.83 25.94 0.74
C ASN A 267 1.57 26.28 2.05
N GLU A 268 2.88 26.06 2.15
CA GLU A 268 3.68 26.46 3.32
C GLU A 268 3.76 27.98 3.42
N TYR A 269 3.90 28.69 2.30
CA TYR A 269 3.80 30.16 2.32
C TYR A 269 2.40 30.66 2.72
N GLU A 270 1.32 29.96 2.36
CA GLU A 270 -0.04 30.32 2.79
C GLU A 270 -0.31 29.98 4.28
N ASN A 271 0.21 28.86 4.78
CA ASN A 271 -0.02 28.42 6.16
C ASN A 271 0.94 29.06 7.18
N LEU A 272 2.18 29.41 6.78
CA LEU A 272 3.09 30.11 7.70
C LEU A 272 2.59 31.52 8.02
N GLY A 273 1.99 32.22 7.05
CA GLY A 273 1.39 33.52 7.30
C GLY A 273 0.29 33.48 8.36
N THR A 274 -0.50 32.40 8.41
CA THR A 274 -1.57 32.25 9.41
C THR A 274 -1.07 31.68 10.74
N PHE A 275 -0.02 30.86 10.75
CA PHE A 275 0.53 30.31 11.98
C PHE A 275 1.34 31.33 12.78
N GLU A 276 2.16 32.17 12.13
CA GLU A 276 2.85 33.28 12.81
C GLU A 276 1.86 34.32 13.37
N GLU A 277 0.76 34.62 12.66
CA GLU A 277 -0.32 35.46 13.21
C GLU A 277 -1.00 34.83 14.43
N GLN A 278 -1.25 33.52 14.41
CA GLN A 278 -1.87 32.82 15.55
C GLN A 278 -0.94 32.76 16.76
N ILE A 279 0.36 32.49 16.56
CA ILE A 279 1.32 32.52 17.68
C ILE A 279 1.50 33.94 18.20
N ASN A 280 1.60 34.96 17.34
CA ASN A 280 1.70 36.34 17.81
C ASN A 280 0.47 36.77 18.61
N ASN A 281 -0.74 36.33 18.24
CA ASN A 281 -1.96 36.60 19.00
C ASN A 281 -2.01 35.83 20.34
N ILE A 282 -1.49 34.61 20.41
CA ILE A 282 -1.40 33.85 21.66
C ILE A 282 -0.35 34.45 22.58
N CYS A 283 0.82 34.82 22.06
CA CYS A 283 1.90 35.41 22.86
C CYS A 283 1.54 36.81 23.36
N THR A 284 0.85 37.64 22.56
CA THR A 284 0.41 38.98 23.03
C THR A 284 -0.69 38.89 24.07
N SER A 285 -1.67 37.99 23.92
CA SER A 285 -2.72 37.81 24.95
C SER A 285 -2.20 37.19 26.25
N SER A 286 -1.08 36.46 26.19
CA SER A 286 -0.43 35.91 27.38
C SER A 286 0.50 36.91 28.07
N LEU A 287 1.10 37.85 27.33
CA LEU A 287 2.05 38.84 27.87
C LEU A 287 1.37 40.00 28.61
N GLU A 288 0.07 40.25 28.40
CA GLU A 288 -0.64 41.28 29.17
C GLU A 288 -1.00 40.86 30.60
N ASN A 289 -0.83 39.57 30.96
CA ASN A 289 -1.19 39.08 32.27
C ASN A 289 0.00 38.46 33.00
N ASN A 290 0.67 39.32 33.78
CA ASN A 290 1.64 38.98 34.82
C ASN A 290 3.00 38.54 34.28
N TYR A 291 4.04 39.34 34.55
CA TYR A 291 5.20 38.94 35.37
C TYR A 291 6.33 39.95 35.16
N ASP A 292 6.38 40.96 36.04
CA ASP A 292 7.66 41.48 36.52
C ASP A 292 8.32 40.36 37.34
N PHE A 293 9.19 39.54 36.77
CA PHE A 293 10.28 38.85 37.51
C PHE A 293 11.30 38.21 36.55
N GLU A 294 12.44 38.90 36.46
CA GLU A 294 13.83 38.41 36.33
C GLU A 294 14.16 37.09 35.58
N ASN A 295 14.75 37.28 34.40
CA ASN A 295 15.86 36.54 33.78
C ASN A 295 16.35 35.25 34.47
N LYS A 296 16.06 34.09 33.86
CA LYS A 296 17.02 32.98 33.77
C LYS A 296 16.97 32.35 32.38
N ASP A 297 18.08 32.52 31.67
CA ASP A 297 18.43 31.83 30.44
C ASP A 297 18.23 30.31 30.58
N SER A 298 17.38 29.74 29.73
CA SER A 298 17.52 28.34 29.35
C SER A 298 17.07 28.17 27.91
N GLU A 299 18.06 28.21 27.02
CA GLU A 299 17.97 27.73 25.65
C GLU A 299 17.59 26.23 25.67
N MET A 300 16.32 25.90 25.44
CA MET A 300 15.93 24.54 25.08
C MET A 300 15.75 24.46 23.57
N ASP A 301 16.75 23.81 22.96
CA ASP A 301 16.92 23.48 21.55
C ASP A 301 15.69 22.73 20.98
N ASN A 302 14.95 23.39 20.08
CA ASN A 302 13.69 22.96 19.47
C ASN A 302 13.84 21.87 18.38
N SER A 303 14.88 21.04 18.43
CA SER A 303 15.26 20.16 17.30
C SER A 303 14.56 18.78 17.23
N GLN A 304 13.57 18.46 18.08
CA GLN A 304 13.03 17.08 18.15
C GLN A 304 11.72 16.75 17.43
N CYS A 305 11.03 17.66 16.74
CA CYS A 305 9.73 17.35 16.10
C CYS A 305 9.72 17.10 14.57
N PHE A 306 10.87 17.12 13.88
CA PHE A 306 10.87 17.11 12.40
C PHE A 306 10.96 15.73 11.70
N MET A 307 10.93 14.61 12.42
CA MET A 307 11.27 13.30 11.82
C MET A 307 10.11 12.34 11.49
N GLU A 308 8.84 12.63 11.83
CA GLU A 308 7.76 11.64 11.62
C GLU A 308 7.14 11.64 10.20
N GLY A 309 7.45 12.61 9.35
CA GLY A 309 6.85 12.72 8.01
C GLY A 309 7.58 11.97 6.87
N ALA A 310 8.79 11.45 7.08
CA ALA A 310 9.70 11.16 5.97
C ALA A 310 10.09 9.70 5.74
N ILE A 311 9.72 8.74 6.59
CA ILE A 311 10.27 7.38 6.51
C ILE A 311 9.17 6.34 6.73
N PHE A 312 8.46 5.92 5.68
CA PHE A 312 7.93 4.54 5.52
C PHE A 312 7.50 4.31 4.06
N PHE A 313 8.49 4.12 3.18
CA PHE A 313 8.33 3.56 1.82
C PHE A 313 8.83 2.11 1.72
N TYR A 314 9.01 1.44 2.86
CA TYR A 314 9.53 0.09 2.96
C TYR A 314 8.47 -0.76 3.64
N PHE A 315 7.64 -1.47 2.87
CA PHE A 315 6.93 -2.72 3.21
C PHE A 315 5.94 -3.06 2.08
N TRP A 316 6.48 -3.28 0.88
CA TRP A 316 5.76 -3.96 -0.21
C TRP A 316 6.38 -5.32 -0.55
N TYR A 317 7.23 -5.85 0.35
CA TYR A 317 7.96 -7.09 0.15
C TYR A 317 8.25 -7.73 1.51
N VAL A 318 7.38 -8.64 1.95
CA VAL A 318 7.73 -9.90 2.63
C VAL A 318 6.68 -10.91 2.24
#